data_AF-X1KUD7-F1
#
_entry.id   AF-X1KUD7-F1
#
_cell.length_a   1.000
_cell.length_b   1.000
_cell.length_c   1.000
_cell.angle_alpha   90.00
_cell.angle_beta   90.00
_cell.angle_gamma   90.00
#
_symmetry.space_group_name_H-M   'P 1'
#
loop_
_entity.id
_entity.type
_entity.pdbx_description
1 polymer ?
#
loop_
_entity_poly.entity_id
_entity_poly.type
_entity_poly.pdbx_seq_one_letter_code
_entity_poly.pdbx_strand_id
1 'polypeptide(L)'
;MNNKKTDYSSVMNRKGEIIKAALDLDYDQFELPGISFDYDSMMEKAGYSLEEVIKIQSQTNVGNTPMIEPDNINLLVKKLSKSGYGAKILIKDEAVNPSGSFKDRRASVSVYHAKELGYEGVIAATSGNYGAAVASQANKRGLKCIIVQETYDSRGFGQPEIVEKGRACEAYGAEVHQLTVNNNLTPFSYMIPCGIKDVEITSMKEILNREVDMGNLKEIIVEKFKEIF
;
A
#
# COMPACT_ATOMS: atom_id res chain seq x y z
N MET A 1 21.44 -21.43 2.64
CA MET A 1 20.03 -21.03 2.37
C MET A 1 19.82 -21.03 0.86
N ASN A 2 18.78 -21.70 0.37
CA ASN A 2 18.61 -22.07 -1.05
C ASN A 2 18.80 -20.90 -2.01
N ASN A 3 19.72 -21.08 -2.97
CA ASN A 3 20.16 -20.13 -3.99
C ASN A 3 19.09 -19.96 -5.09
N LYS A 4 17.90 -19.53 -4.68
CA LYS A 4 16.75 -19.29 -5.55
C LYS A 4 17.02 -18.04 -6.38
N LYS A 5 17.07 -18.16 -7.71
CA LYS A 5 17.26 -17.01 -8.63
C LYS A 5 16.23 -15.92 -8.33
N THR A 6 16.66 -14.66 -8.35
CA THR A 6 15.85 -13.49 -7.98
C THR A 6 15.46 -12.63 -9.19
N ASP A 7 15.81 -13.05 -10.41
CA ASP A 7 15.38 -12.37 -11.61
C ASP A 7 13.84 -12.39 -11.76
N TYR A 8 13.30 -11.36 -12.39
CA TYR A 8 11.86 -11.12 -12.48
C TYR A 8 11.09 -12.34 -13.02
N SER A 9 11.56 -12.93 -14.12
CA SER A 9 10.93 -14.09 -14.73
C SER A 9 10.93 -15.30 -13.79
N SER A 10 12.04 -15.55 -13.09
CA SER A 10 12.11 -16.61 -12.09
C SER A 10 11.18 -16.37 -10.89
N VAL A 11 11.03 -15.13 -10.43
CA VAL A 11 10.10 -14.78 -9.33
C VAL A 11 8.65 -14.94 -9.79
N MET A 12 8.30 -14.44 -10.98
CA MET A 12 6.94 -14.51 -11.51
C MET A 12 6.50 -15.96 -11.79
N ASN A 13 7.41 -16.81 -12.27
CA ASN A 13 7.12 -18.23 -12.48
C ASN A 13 6.85 -19.00 -11.16
N ARG A 14 7.31 -18.47 -10.02
CA ARG A 14 7.06 -19.04 -8.69
C ARG A 14 6.02 -18.27 -7.91
N LYS A 15 5.26 -17.38 -8.57
CA LYS A 15 4.26 -16.53 -7.88
C LYS A 15 3.28 -17.37 -7.06
N GLY A 16 2.78 -18.49 -7.60
CA GLY A 16 1.88 -19.40 -6.87
C GLY A 16 2.53 -20.00 -5.62
N GLU A 17 3.77 -20.51 -5.72
CA GLU A 17 4.52 -21.03 -4.58
C GLU A 17 4.80 -19.96 -3.51
N ILE A 18 5.16 -18.75 -3.94
CA ILE A 18 5.46 -17.62 -3.05
C ILE A 18 4.21 -17.20 -2.30
N ILE A 19 3.08 -17.08 -3.00
CA ILE A 19 1.79 -16.73 -2.41
C ILE A 19 1.34 -17.80 -1.42
N LYS A 20 1.44 -19.09 -1.80
CA LYS A 20 1.11 -20.21 -0.92
C LYS A 20 2.00 -20.23 0.32
N ALA A 21 3.30 -20.00 0.18
CA ALA A 21 4.21 -19.95 1.32
C ALA A 21 4.01 -18.72 2.22
N ALA A 22 3.58 -17.58 1.65
CA ALA A 22 3.44 -16.32 2.38
C ALA A 22 2.08 -16.15 3.06
N LEU A 23 1.01 -16.66 2.43
CA LEU A 23 -0.37 -16.48 2.87
C LEU A 23 -1.05 -17.78 3.32
N ASP A 24 -0.37 -18.92 3.19
CA ASP A 24 -0.94 -20.27 3.35
C ASP A 24 -2.23 -20.48 2.52
N LEU A 25 -2.35 -19.71 1.42
CA LEU A 25 -3.50 -19.69 0.53
C LEU A 25 -3.09 -20.18 -0.85
N ASP A 26 -3.74 -21.26 -1.27
CA ASP A 26 -3.59 -21.85 -2.59
C ASP A 26 -4.71 -21.32 -3.50
N TYR A 27 -4.38 -20.33 -4.33
CA TYR A 27 -5.37 -19.62 -5.15
C TYR A 27 -6.01 -20.51 -6.21
N ASP A 28 -5.30 -21.55 -6.65
CA ASP A 28 -5.79 -22.53 -7.62
C ASP A 28 -7.02 -23.29 -7.10
N GLN A 29 -7.23 -23.32 -5.78
CA GLN A 29 -8.39 -23.94 -5.15
C GLN A 29 -9.69 -23.14 -5.33
N PHE A 30 -9.58 -21.85 -5.66
CA PHE A 30 -10.73 -20.96 -5.85
C PHE A 30 -10.96 -20.62 -7.32
N GLU A 31 -10.03 -20.98 -8.21
CA GLU A 31 -10.22 -20.83 -9.64
C GLU A 31 -11.11 -21.96 -10.16
N LEU A 32 -12.29 -21.60 -10.68
CA LEU A 32 -13.12 -22.52 -11.44
C LEU A 32 -12.65 -22.43 -12.91
N PRO A 33 -11.97 -23.47 -13.45
CA PRO A 33 -11.24 -23.35 -14.70
C PRO A 33 -12.12 -22.82 -15.85
N GLY A 34 -11.75 -21.64 -16.36
CA GLY A 34 -12.41 -20.99 -17.51
C GLY A 34 -13.80 -20.39 -17.23
N ILE A 35 -14.27 -20.37 -15.99
CA ILE A 35 -15.63 -19.93 -15.63
C ILE A 35 -15.58 -18.70 -14.72
N SER A 36 -14.94 -18.80 -13.56
CA SER A 36 -14.94 -17.73 -12.55
C SER A 36 -13.92 -17.99 -11.45
N PHE A 37 -13.76 -17.02 -10.55
CA PHE A 37 -13.00 -17.15 -9.32
C PHE A 37 -13.97 -17.08 -8.13
N ASP A 38 -13.91 -18.05 -7.23
CA ASP A 38 -14.76 -18.15 -6.05
C ASP A 38 -14.20 -17.27 -4.92
N TYR A 39 -14.56 -15.99 -4.97
CA TYR A 39 -14.17 -15.01 -3.96
C TYR A 39 -14.78 -15.33 -2.58
N ASP A 40 -15.96 -15.94 -2.53
CA ASP A 40 -16.63 -16.21 -1.26
C ASP A 40 -15.88 -17.30 -0.50
N SER A 41 -15.55 -18.42 -1.16
CA SER A 41 -14.71 -19.48 -0.58
C SER A 41 -13.31 -18.98 -0.18
N MET A 42 -12.73 -18.04 -0.95
CA MET A 42 -11.45 -17.43 -0.59
C MET A 42 -11.56 -16.55 0.65
N MET A 43 -12.64 -15.75 0.76
CA MET A 43 -12.89 -14.88 1.90
C MET A 43 -13.25 -15.68 3.16
N GLU A 44 -13.91 -16.84 3.03
CA GLU A 44 -14.16 -17.76 4.16
C GLU A 44 -12.87 -18.38 4.72
N LYS A 45 -11.86 -18.59 3.87
CA LYS A 45 -10.51 -19.00 4.31
C LYS A 45 -9.64 -17.83 4.78
N ALA A 46 -10.04 -16.59 4.53
CA ALA A 46 -9.33 -15.42 5.05
C ALA A 46 -9.56 -15.30 6.57
N GLY A 47 -8.53 -14.89 7.31
CA GLY A 47 -8.54 -14.95 8.78
C GLY A 47 -9.55 -14.03 9.50
N TYR A 48 -10.34 -13.23 8.80
CA TYR A 48 -11.41 -12.40 9.36
C TYR A 48 -12.61 -12.36 8.43
N SER A 49 -13.81 -12.59 8.99
CA SER A 49 -15.10 -12.37 8.32
C SER A 49 -15.33 -10.88 8.01
N LEU A 50 -16.27 -10.60 7.09
CA LEU A 50 -16.62 -9.22 6.76
C LEU A 50 -17.13 -8.43 7.99
N GLU A 51 -17.89 -9.07 8.87
CA GLU A 51 -18.39 -8.46 10.11
C GLU A 51 -17.23 -8.10 11.05
N GLU A 52 -16.25 -8.99 11.19
CA GLU A 52 -15.04 -8.72 11.96
C GLU A 52 -14.23 -7.58 11.34
N VAL A 53 -14.08 -7.54 10.01
CA VAL A 53 -13.40 -6.44 9.31
C VAL A 53 -14.11 -5.10 9.57
N ILE A 54 -15.43 -5.06 9.49
CA ILE A 54 -16.22 -3.85 9.79
C ILE A 54 -16.02 -3.43 11.26
N LYS A 55 -16.06 -4.39 12.19
CA LYS A 55 -15.81 -4.13 13.61
C LYS A 55 -14.41 -3.58 13.85
N ILE A 56 -13.38 -4.20 13.27
CA ILE A 56 -11.99 -3.77 13.37
C ILE A 56 -11.81 -2.36 12.81
N GLN A 57 -12.37 -2.08 11.62
CA GLN A 57 -12.30 -0.76 11.00
C GLN A 57 -13.00 0.33 11.83
N SER A 58 -14.18 0.04 12.37
CA SER A 58 -14.95 1.02 13.14
C SER A 58 -14.29 1.42 14.47
N GLN A 59 -13.49 0.54 15.10
CA GLN A 59 -12.69 0.88 16.30
C GLN A 59 -11.75 2.07 16.08
N THR A 60 -11.30 2.29 14.84
CA THR A 60 -10.36 3.35 14.49
C THR A 60 -10.97 4.42 13.59
N ASN A 61 -12.31 4.50 13.54
CA ASN A 61 -13.08 5.42 12.70
C ASN A 61 -12.88 5.23 11.19
N VAL A 62 -12.54 4.01 10.76
CA VAL A 62 -12.40 3.65 9.36
C VAL A 62 -13.71 3.09 8.84
N GLY A 63 -14.05 3.42 7.59
CA GLY A 63 -15.28 2.98 6.94
C GLY A 63 -16.48 3.87 7.28
N ASN A 64 -17.68 3.34 7.04
CA ASN A 64 -18.95 4.11 7.08
C ASN A 64 -18.89 5.46 6.34
N THR A 65 -18.12 5.51 5.26
CA THR A 65 -17.90 6.71 4.46
C THR A 65 -19.17 7.11 3.70
N PRO A 66 -19.42 8.40 3.45
CA PRO A 66 -20.61 8.87 2.74
C PRO A 66 -20.76 8.25 1.35
N MET A 67 -22.01 7.98 0.97
CA MET A 67 -22.40 7.77 -0.42
C MET A 67 -23.13 9.03 -0.87
N ILE A 68 -22.43 9.89 -1.60
CA ILE A 68 -22.91 11.22 -1.98
C ILE A 68 -23.59 11.13 -3.34
N GLU A 69 -24.76 11.74 -3.45
CA GLU A 69 -25.44 11.93 -4.72
C GLU A 69 -25.20 13.36 -5.24
N PRO A 70 -24.46 13.53 -6.34
CA PRO A 70 -24.23 14.86 -6.91
C PRO A 70 -25.42 15.29 -7.80
N ASP A 71 -26.44 15.90 -7.20
CA ASP A 71 -27.71 16.25 -7.86
C ASP A 71 -27.51 17.00 -9.19
N ASN A 72 -26.67 18.04 -9.21
CA ASN A 72 -26.42 18.82 -10.42
C ASN A 72 -25.75 18.02 -11.53
N ILE A 73 -24.90 17.04 -11.20
CA ILE A 73 -24.28 16.12 -12.17
C ILE A 73 -25.35 15.16 -12.70
N ASN A 74 -26.21 14.62 -11.82
CA ASN A 74 -27.31 13.74 -12.23
C ASN A 74 -28.33 14.45 -13.13
N LEU A 75 -28.62 15.73 -12.86
CA LEU A 75 -29.44 16.57 -13.75
C LEU A 75 -28.78 16.75 -15.13
N LEU A 76 -27.45 16.95 -15.17
CA LEU A 76 -26.70 17.07 -16.41
C LEU A 76 -26.72 15.77 -17.22
N VAL A 77 -26.49 14.61 -16.58
CA VAL A 77 -26.59 13.30 -17.22
C VAL A 77 -27.97 13.10 -17.83
N LYS A 78 -29.04 13.42 -17.08
CA LYS A 78 -30.42 13.33 -17.58
C LYS A 78 -30.68 14.23 -18.79
N LYS A 79 -30.05 15.42 -18.83
CA LYS A 79 -30.20 16.38 -19.93
C LYS A 79 -29.43 15.96 -21.20
N LEU A 80 -28.24 15.37 -21.03
CA LEU A 80 -27.33 15.07 -22.14
C LEU A 80 -27.49 13.67 -22.71
N SER A 81 -27.94 12.71 -21.90
CA SER A 81 -28.11 11.31 -22.33
C SER A 81 -29.37 11.13 -23.19
N LYS A 82 -29.28 10.24 -24.18
CA LYS A 82 -30.45 9.74 -24.92
C LYS A 82 -31.40 9.02 -23.93
N SER A 83 -32.68 8.99 -24.26
CA SER A 83 -33.69 8.27 -23.46
C SER A 83 -33.28 6.81 -23.26
N GLY A 84 -33.23 6.37 -22.00
CA GLY A 84 -32.79 5.02 -21.62
C GLY A 84 -31.27 4.84 -21.42
N TYR A 85 -30.44 5.87 -21.66
CA TYR A 85 -28.97 5.78 -21.57
C TYR A 85 -28.35 6.58 -20.41
N GLY A 86 -29.16 7.29 -19.60
CA GLY A 86 -28.66 8.05 -18.46
C GLY A 86 -28.47 7.18 -17.21
N ALA A 87 -27.29 7.21 -16.61
CA ALA A 87 -27.00 6.51 -15.36
C ALA A 87 -27.05 7.47 -14.16
N LYS A 88 -27.45 6.96 -13.00
CA LYS A 88 -27.33 7.68 -11.73
C LYS A 88 -25.88 7.62 -11.26
N ILE A 89 -25.29 8.78 -11.03
CA ILE A 89 -23.95 8.93 -10.48
C ILE A 89 -24.04 8.97 -8.96
N LEU A 90 -23.15 8.23 -8.30
CA LEU A 90 -22.94 8.22 -6.86
C LEU A 90 -21.43 8.33 -6.60
N ILE A 91 -21.06 9.01 -5.53
CA ILE A 91 -19.67 9.19 -5.11
C ILE A 91 -19.51 8.50 -3.76
N LYS A 92 -18.65 7.47 -3.70
CA LYS A 92 -18.23 6.86 -2.45
C LYS A 92 -17.01 7.61 -1.93
N ASP A 93 -17.23 8.52 -0.98
CA ASP A 93 -16.20 9.44 -0.51
C ASP A 93 -15.27 8.78 0.51
N GLU A 94 -14.24 8.10 0.02
CA GLU A 94 -13.22 7.47 0.86
C GLU A 94 -12.16 8.43 1.38
N ALA A 95 -12.19 9.71 0.98
CA ALA A 95 -11.23 10.71 1.46
C ALA A 95 -11.50 11.13 2.90
N VAL A 96 -12.69 10.85 3.45
CA VAL A 96 -13.02 11.19 4.84
C VAL A 96 -12.58 10.14 5.87
N ASN A 97 -11.90 9.06 5.44
CA ASN A 97 -11.25 8.16 6.38
C ASN A 97 -10.11 8.90 7.14
N PRO A 98 -9.67 8.39 8.30
CA PRO A 98 -8.75 9.10 9.20
C PRO A 98 -7.47 9.64 8.56
N SER A 99 -6.84 8.90 7.66
CA SER A 99 -5.62 9.29 6.96
C SER A 99 -5.89 10.09 5.68
N GLY A 100 -7.15 10.36 5.35
CA GLY A 100 -7.54 11.03 4.13
C GLY A 100 -7.70 10.12 2.90
N SER A 101 -7.78 8.79 3.06
CA SER A 101 -7.92 7.88 1.90
C SER A 101 -8.50 6.50 2.21
N PHE A 102 -8.95 5.81 1.16
CA PHE A 102 -9.44 4.42 1.25
C PHE A 102 -8.41 3.42 1.81
N LYS A 103 -7.12 3.79 1.84
CA LYS A 103 -6.04 2.89 2.27
C LYS A 103 -6.10 2.56 3.76
N ASP A 104 -6.80 3.38 4.55
CA ASP A 104 -7.12 3.09 5.95
C ASP A 104 -7.85 1.75 6.12
N ARG A 105 -8.67 1.32 5.14
CA ARG A 105 -9.41 0.06 5.21
C ARG A 105 -8.50 -1.14 5.39
N ARG A 106 -7.44 -1.21 4.59
CA ARG A 106 -6.43 -2.27 4.68
C ARG A 106 -5.52 -2.05 5.88
N ALA A 107 -5.04 -0.83 6.08
CA ALA A 107 -4.11 -0.52 7.15
C ALA A 107 -4.71 -0.84 8.54
N SER A 108 -5.99 -0.55 8.77
CA SER A 108 -6.64 -0.83 10.05
C SER A 108 -6.61 -2.32 10.40
N VAL A 109 -6.87 -3.19 9.42
CA VAL A 109 -6.86 -4.65 9.62
C VAL A 109 -5.43 -5.17 9.80
N SER A 110 -4.47 -4.71 8.99
CA SER A 110 -3.07 -5.13 9.13
C SER A 110 -2.46 -4.73 10.47
N VAL A 111 -2.71 -3.50 10.92
CA VAL A 111 -2.19 -2.98 12.20
C VAL A 111 -2.93 -3.62 13.38
N TYR A 112 -4.24 -3.87 13.26
CA TYR A 112 -4.98 -4.65 14.26
C TYR A 112 -4.35 -6.02 14.44
N HIS A 113 -4.15 -6.76 13.34
CA HIS A 113 -3.58 -8.09 13.42
C HIS A 113 -2.16 -8.08 13.99
N ALA A 114 -1.34 -7.08 13.64
CA ALA A 114 -0.02 -6.92 14.23
C ALA A 114 -0.09 -6.73 15.75
N LYS A 115 -1.07 -5.95 16.24
CA LYS A 115 -1.31 -5.76 17.68
C LYS A 115 -1.73 -7.07 18.37
N GLU A 116 -2.64 -7.83 17.76
CA GLU A 116 -3.12 -9.11 18.29
C GLU A 116 -2.00 -10.15 18.40
N LEU A 117 -1.03 -10.12 17.47
CA LEU A 117 0.15 -10.97 17.50
C LEU A 117 1.21 -10.51 18.53
N GLY A 118 0.98 -9.39 19.21
CA GLY A 118 1.90 -8.88 20.25
C GLY A 118 3.13 -8.16 19.70
N TYR A 119 3.13 -7.75 18.42
CA TYR A 119 4.23 -6.96 17.88
C TYR A 119 4.31 -5.57 18.52
N GLU A 120 5.53 -5.07 18.70
CA GLU A 120 5.80 -3.75 19.28
C GLU A 120 5.50 -2.61 18.28
N GLY A 121 5.42 -2.94 16.99
CA GLY A 121 4.76 -2.11 15.99
C GLY A 121 5.01 -2.54 14.56
N VAL A 122 4.94 -1.59 13.63
CA VAL A 122 4.80 -1.87 12.18
C VAL A 122 5.76 -1.05 11.33
N ILE A 123 6.12 -1.60 10.17
CA ILE A 123 6.95 -0.94 9.16
C ILE A 123 6.30 -1.03 7.78
N ALA A 124 6.39 0.03 6.98
CA ALA A 124 5.99 0.02 5.59
C ALA A 124 6.97 0.80 4.70
N ALA A 125 7.29 0.26 3.52
CA ALA A 125 8.02 0.97 2.47
C ALA A 125 7.03 1.50 1.43
N THR A 126 6.77 2.81 1.44
CA THR A 126 5.81 3.46 0.55
C THR A 126 5.93 4.98 0.57
N SER A 127 5.98 5.59 -0.62
CA SER A 127 5.94 7.04 -0.82
C SER A 127 4.53 7.66 -0.82
N GLY A 128 3.47 6.83 -0.70
CA GLY A 128 2.09 7.26 -0.95
C GLY A 128 1.16 7.22 0.26
N ASN A 129 -0.13 7.36 0.00
CA ASN A 129 -1.20 7.36 1.02
C ASN A 129 -1.21 6.12 1.94
N TYR A 130 -0.56 5.01 1.55
CA TYR A 130 -0.52 3.81 2.40
C TYR A 130 0.33 4.05 3.64
N GLY A 131 1.41 4.82 3.52
CA GLY A 131 2.28 5.15 4.67
C GLY A 131 1.52 5.97 5.70
N ALA A 132 0.79 6.99 5.24
CA ALA A 132 -0.06 7.81 6.09
C ALA A 132 -1.16 6.98 6.76
N ALA A 133 -1.76 6.03 6.04
CA ALA A 133 -2.76 5.10 6.61
C ALA A 133 -2.13 4.19 7.68
N VAL A 134 -0.98 3.57 7.42
CA VAL A 134 -0.29 2.71 8.40
C VAL A 134 0.10 3.52 9.64
N ALA A 135 0.68 4.71 9.46
CA ALA A 135 1.05 5.60 10.55
C ALA A 135 -0.18 6.02 11.39
N SER A 136 -1.28 6.44 10.73
CA SER A 136 -2.53 6.80 11.41
C SER A 136 -3.10 5.64 12.23
N GLN A 137 -3.16 4.45 11.64
CA GLN A 137 -3.73 3.26 12.30
C GLN A 137 -2.81 2.73 13.41
N ALA A 138 -1.48 2.79 13.24
CA ALA A 138 -0.51 2.41 14.26
C ALA A 138 -0.61 3.32 15.49
N ASN A 139 -0.70 4.63 15.28
CA ASN A 139 -0.91 5.60 16.35
C ASN A 139 -2.19 5.31 17.14
N LYS A 140 -3.32 5.11 16.43
CA LYS A 140 -4.62 4.79 17.05
C LYS A 140 -4.62 3.49 17.87
N ARG A 141 -3.69 2.57 17.61
CA ARG A 141 -3.57 1.27 18.30
C ARG A 141 -2.38 1.18 19.25
N GLY A 142 -1.67 2.29 19.47
CA GLY A 142 -0.52 2.35 20.37
C GLY A 142 0.62 1.43 19.93
N LEU A 143 0.91 1.40 18.62
CA LEU A 143 2.04 0.69 18.03
C LEU A 143 3.07 1.69 17.51
N LYS A 144 4.36 1.37 17.65
CA LYS A 144 5.43 2.12 17.00
C LYS A 144 5.31 1.97 15.47
N CYS A 145 5.71 2.99 14.71
CA CYS A 145 5.57 2.98 13.26
C CYS A 145 6.81 3.53 12.57
N ILE A 146 7.33 2.78 11.61
CA ILE A 146 8.39 3.23 10.70
C ILE A 146 7.84 3.28 9.28
N ILE A 147 8.02 4.41 8.60
CA ILE A 147 7.71 4.56 7.17
C ILE A 147 8.99 4.84 6.40
N VAL A 148 9.28 4.03 5.40
CA VAL A 148 10.43 4.22 4.51
C VAL A 148 9.92 4.75 3.17
N GLN A 149 10.47 5.87 2.69
CA GLN A 149 9.98 6.57 1.49
C GLN A 149 11.11 6.88 0.51
N GLU A 150 10.92 6.55 -0.75
CA GLU A 150 11.74 7.06 -1.86
C GLU A 150 11.37 8.53 -2.15
N THR A 151 12.08 9.47 -1.52
CA THR A 151 11.68 10.90 -1.51
C THR A 151 12.37 11.72 -2.59
N TYR A 152 13.63 11.40 -2.88
CA TYR A 152 14.50 12.25 -3.68
C TYR A 152 14.80 11.62 -5.05
N ASP A 153 14.84 12.45 -6.09
CA ASP A 153 15.34 12.06 -7.42
C ASP A 153 16.88 11.97 -7.45
N SER A 154 17.44 11.59 -8.60
CA SER A 154 18.90 11.47 -8.80
C SER A 154 19.68 12.77 -8.62
N ARG A 155 18.99 13.92 -8.58
CA ARG A 155 19.57 15.25 -8.37
C ARG A 155 19.38 15.74 -6.93
N GLY A 156 18.76 14.94 -6.07
CA GLY A 156 18.46 15.29 -4.67
C GLY A 156 17.22 16.17 -4.51
N PHE A 157 16.38 16.33 -5.55
CA PHE A 157 15.13 17.07 -5.44
C PHE A 157 14.02 16.17 -4.89
N GLY A 158 13.40 16.61 -3.80
CA GLY A 158 12.27 15.93 -3.19
C GLY A 158 11.00 16.12 -4.02
N GLN A 159 10.26 15.04 -4.26
CA GLN A 159 8.96 15.14 -4.95
C GLN A 159 7.92 15.73 -3.99
N PRO A 160 7.26 16.85 -4.34
CA PRO A 160 6.38 17.57 -3.41
C PRO A 160 5.30 16.68 -2.78
N GLU A 161 4.67 15.81 -3.57
CA GLU A 161 3.63 14.89 -3.12
C GLU A 161 4.16 13.88 -2.08
N ILE A 162 5.39 13.37 -2.28
CA ILE A 162 6.01 12.41 -1.36
C ILE A 162 6.41 13.09 -0.06
N VAL A 163 7.00 14.29 -0.15
CA VAL A 163 7.36 15.10 1.02
C VAL A 163 6.12 15.45 1.86
N GLU A 164 5.00 15.79 1.21
CA GLU A 164 3.72 16.03 1.90
C GLU A 164 3.24 14.77 2.64
N LYS A 165 3.32 13.59 2.02
CA LYS A 165 2.93 12.34 2.70
C LYS A 165 3.90 11.95 3.81
N GLY A 166 5.19 12.22 3.67
CA GLY A 166 6.18 12.09 4.75
C GLY A 166 5.75 12.89 5.98
N ARG A 167 5.44 14.18 5.79
CA ARG A 167 4.95 15.05 6.87
C ARG A 167 3.67 14.54 7.52
N ALA A 168 2.74 13.99 6.73
CA ALA A 168 1.53 13.38 7.27
C ALA A 168 1.85 12.16 8.16
N CYS A 169 2.82 11.33 7.77
CA CYS A 169 3.27 10.19 8.57
C CYS A 169 3.93 10.66 9.89
N GLU A 170 4.82 11.65 9.83
CA GLU A 170 5.47 12.26 11.00
C GLU A 170 4.45 12.87 11.96
N ALA A 171 3.40 13.54 11.44
CA ALA A 171 2.33 14.10 12.23
C ALA A 171 1.51 13.04 12.99
N TYR A 172 1.43 11.81 12.47
CA TYR A 172 0.88 10.66 13.19
C TYR A 172 1.89 10.01 14.16
N GLY A 173 3.11 10.54 14.29
CA GLY A 173 4.14 10.03 15.18
C GLY A 173 4.91 8.83 14.63
N ALA A 174 4.89 8.60 13.31
CA ALA A 174 5.77 7.63 12.69
C ALA A 174 7.19 8.19 12.53
N GLU A 175 8.19 7.33 12.66
CA GLU A 175 9.55 7.63 12.21
C GLU A 175 9.63 7.46 10.70
N VAL A 176 10.08 8.50 9.99
CA VAL A 176 10.13 8.50 8.53
C VAL A 176 11.57 8.49 8.05
N HIS A 177 11.96 7.42 7.35
CA HIS A 177 13.24 7.34 6.68
C HIS A 177 13.07 7.70 5.21
N GLN A 178 13.58 8.89 4.86
CA GLN A 178 13.58 9.39 3.49
C GLN A 178 14.86 8.97 2.78
N LEU A 179 14.70 8.20 1.71
CA LEU A 179 15.80 7.62 0.95
C LEU A 179 15.85 8.20 -0.47
N THR A 180 17.05 8.25 -1.05
CA THR A 180 17.33 8.50 -2.48
C THR A 180 17.17 7.26 -3.34
N VAL A 181 16.57 6.20 -2.81
CA VAL A 181 16.69 4.87 -3.39
C VAL A 181 15.58 4.65 -4.41
N ASN A 182 16.00 4.51 -5.66
CA ASN A 182 15.39 3.52 -6.52
C ASN A 182 16.44 2.50 -6.99
N ASN A 183 16.16 1.21 -6.82
CA ASN A 183 17.16 0.15 -6.99
C ASN A 183 17.12 -0.54 -8.36
N ASN A 184 16.03 -0.42 -9.11
CA ASN A 184 15.89 -0.71 -10.56
C ASN A 184 14.38 -0.74 -10.88
N LEU A 185 13.83 0.33 -11.48
CA LEU A 185 12.44 0.32 -11.96
C LEU A 185 12.29 0.04 -13.45
N THR A 186 13.28 -0.57 -14.10
CA THR A 186 13.06 -1.10 -15.46
C THR A 186 11.76 -1.93 -15.55
N PRO A 187 11.35 -2.73 -14.54
CA PRO A 187 10.04 -3.40 -14.54
C PRO A 187 8.81 -2.48 -14.48
N PHE A 188 8.95 -1.25 -13.98
CA PHE A 188 7.87 -0.26 -13.85
C PHE A 188 7.95 0.86 -14.88
N SER A 189 8.87 0.81 -15.85
CA SER A 189 9.03 1.82 -16.91
C SER A 189 7.75 2.09 -17.72
N TYR A 190 6.80 1.15 -17.71
CA TYR A 190 5.50 1.26 -18.37
C TYR A 190 4.35 1.63 -17.43
N MET A 191 4.62 1.76 -16.13
CA MET A 191 3.70 2.32 -15.16
C MET A 191 4.12 3.78 -14.93
N ILE A 192 3.17 4.71 -15.04
CA ILE A 192 3.38 6.09 -14.59
C ILE A 192 2.95 6.12 -13.12
N PRO A 193 3.86 6.05 -12.14
CA PRO A 193 3.46 6.19 -10.75
C PRO A 193 3.04 7.63 -10.50
N CYS A 194 1.86 7.80 -9.91
CA CYS A 194 1.33 9.05 -9.32
C CYS A 194 1.78 10.36 -9.98
N GLY A 195 1.57 10.53 -11.29
CA GLY A 195 1.74 11.83 -11.95
C GLY A 195 3.17 12.30 -12.20
N ILE A 196 4.19 11.48 -11.94
CA ILE A 196 5.58 11.79 -12.28
C ILE A 196 5.73 11.81 -13.81
N LYS A 197 6.07 12.97 -14.37
CA LYS A 197 6.36 13.15 -15.81
C LYS A 197 7.81 13.58 -15.97
N ASP A 198 8.45 13.11 -17.04
CA ASP A 198 9.78 13.55 -17.48
C ASP A 198 10.93 13.26 -16.49
N VAL A 199 10.80 12.20 -15.67
CA VAL A 199 11.87 11.72 -14.79
C VAL A 199 12.18 10.26 -15.13
N GLU A 200 13.43 9.98 -15.53
CA GLU A 200 13.91 8.61 -15.67
C GLU A 200 14.14 8.00 -14.30
N ILE A 201 13.74 6.75 -14.15
CA ILE A 201 14.01 6.02 -12.92
C ILE A 201 15.42 5.44 -12.98
N THR A 202 16.33 5.96 -12.16
CA THR A 202 17.76 5.61 -12.13
C THR A 202 18.09 4.65 -10.99
N SER A 203 19.07 3.75 -11.20
CA SER A 203 19.55 2.85 -10.13
C SER A 203 20.56 3.53 -9.20
N MET A 204 20.56 3.18 -7.90
CA MET A 204 21.59 3.63 -6.96
C MET A 204 23.02 3.32 -7.41
N LYS A 205 23.23 2.21 -8.13
CA LYS A 205 24.55 1.84 -8.66
C LYS A 205 25.05 2.86 -9.68
N GLU A 206 24.18 3.32 -10.56
CA GLU A 206 24.50 4.35 -11.56
C GLU A 206 24.74 5.70 -10.90
N ILE A 207 23.90 6.08 -9.93
CA ILE A 207 24.06 7.36 -9.18
C ILE A 207 25.39 7.39 -8.42
N LEU A 208 25.70 6.31 -7.69
CA LEU A 208 26.87 6.26 -6.81
C LEU A 208 28.14 5.82 -7.54
N ASN A 209 28.03 5.44 -8.82
CA ASN A 209 29.10 4.83 -9.62
C ASN A 209 29.85 3.70 -8.87
N ARG A 210 29.13 2.93 -8.04
CA ARG A 210 29.66 1.80 -7.27
C ARG A 210 28.58 0.77 -6.97
N GLU A 211 28.99 -0.48 -6.76
CA GLU A 211 28.12 -1.52 -6.22
C GLU A 211 27.69 -1.13 -4.79
N VAL A 212 26.40 -1.29 -4.49
CA VAL A 212 25.87 -1.13 -3.13
C VAL A 212 25.84 -2.50 -2.49
N ASP A 213 26.56 -2.66 -1.38
CA ASP A 213 26.52 -3.88 -0.59
C ASP A 213 25.17 -4.00 0.12
N MET A 214 24.31 -4.86 -0.44
CA MET A 214 22.98 -5.13 0.10
C MET A 214 23.01 -5.86 1.44
N GLY A 215 24.09 -6.57 1.76
CA GLY A 215 24.30 -7.21 3.06
C GLY A 215 24.49 -6.16 4.15
N ASN A 216 25.45 -5.25 3.93
CA ASN A 216 25.69 -4.12 4.84
C ASN A 216 24.46 -3.21 4.96
N LEU A 217 23.76 -2.91 3.85
CA LEU A 217 22.51 -2.12 3.91
C LEU A 217 21.46 -2.79 4.80
N LYS A 218 21.31 -4.11 4.69
CA LYS A 218 20.37 -4.87 5.53
C LYS A 218 20.77 -4.79 7.00
N GLU A 219 22.06 -4.90 7.32
CA GLU A 219 22.55 -4.77 8.69
C GLU A 219 22.26 -3.39 9.28
N ILE A 220 22.54 -2.32 8.53
CA ILE A 220 22.22 -0.95 8.93
C ILE A 220 20.72 -0.78 9.20
N ILE A 221 19.86 -1.32 8.32
CA ILE A 221 18.41 -1.28 8.51
C ILE A 221 18.02 -2.03 9.79
N VAL A 222 18.60 -3.21 10.04
CA VAL A 222 18.32 -4.01 11.25
C VAL A 222 18.80 -3.30 12.52
N GLU A 223 19.96 -2.65 12.50
CA GLU A 223 20.45 -1.88 13.65
C GLU A 223 19.52 -0.70 13.97
N LYS A 224 19.15 0.09 12.96
CA LYS A 224 18.19 1.18 13.12
C LYS A 224 16.84 0.68 13.61
N PHE A 225 16.42 -0.49 13.14
CA PHE A 225 15.18 -1.12 13.59
C PHE A 225 15.20 -1.43 15.10
N LYS A 226 16.34 -1.91 15.64
CA LYS A 226 16.51 -2.21 17.08
C LYS A 226 16.55 -0.97 17.96
N GLU A 227 16.90 0.20 17.43
CA GLU A 227 16.84 1.45 18.20
C GLU A 227 15.39 1.88 18.47
N ILE A 228 14.48 1.47 17.58
CA ILE A 228 13.09 1.92 17.57
C ILE A 228 12.18 0.93 18.27
N PHE A 229 12.30 -0.37 17.97
CA PHE A 229 11.49 -1.43 18.58
C PHE A 229 12.15 -1.94 19.86
#